data_AF-A0A2X2BJG7-F1
#
_entry.id   AF-A0A2X2BJG7-F1
#
_cell.length_a   1.000
_cell.length_b   1.000
_cell.length_c   1.000
_cell.angle_alpha   90.00
_cell.angle_beta   90.00
_cell.angle_gamma   90.00
#
_symmetry.space_group_name_H-M   'P 1'
#
loop_
_entity.id
_entity.type
_entity.pdbx_description
1 polymer ?
#
loop_
_entity_poly.entity_id
_entity_poly.type
_entity_poly.pdbx_seq_one_letter_code
_entity_poly.pdbx_strand_id
1 'polypeptide(L)'
;MQKKTVSLFKTLGYHCILNYTKSRQIYFLEQFHITIDKLDNLGYFAEFAIMTDDESKLADYKLQLHNLAYQFGFNDSEQEHHNYKTILLSKLA
;
A
#
# COMPACT_ATOMS: atom_id res chain seq x y z
N MET A 1 -21.06 3.99 12.08
CA MET A 1 -19.77 4.19 12.78
C MET A 1 -18.88 5.25 12.12
N GLN A 2 -18.66 5.23 10.81
CA GLN A 2 -17.80 6.18 10.05
C GLN A 2 -18.07 7.69 10.29
N LYS A 3 -19.34 8.12 10.39
CA LYS A 3 -19.69 9.55 10.50
C LYS A 3 -19.17 10.22 11.79
N LYS A 4 -19.08 9.49 12.91
CA LYS A 4 -18.59 10.04 14.18
C LYS A 4 -17.08 10.30 14.14
N THR A 5 -16.31 9.37 13.58
CA THR A 5 -14.86 9.48 13.45
C THR A 5 -14.45 10.62 12.52
N VAL A 6 -15.11 10.75 11.36
CA VAL A 6 -14.86 11.86 10.43
C VAL A 6 -15.16 13.22 11.08
N SER A 7 -16.22 13.29 11.89
CA SER A 7 -16.56 14.52 12.62
C SER A 7 -15.49 14.90 13.64
N LEU A 8 -14.95 13.93 14.39
CA LEU A 8 -13.88 14.18 15.36
C LEU A 8 -12.64 14.79 14.70
N PHE A 9 -12.18 14.18 13.60
CA PHE A 9 -11.02 14.70 12.86
C PHE A 9 -11.26 16.12 12.35
N LYS A 10 -12.47 16.42 11.84
CA LYS A 10 -12.83 17.78 11.43
C LYS A 10 -12.79 18.77 12.60
N THR A 11 -13.30 18.38 13.78
CA THR A 11 -13.26 19.23 14.99
C THR A 11 -11.82 19.52 15.43
N LEU A 12 -10.89 18.58 15.24
CA LEU A 12 -9.48 18.76 15.55
C LEU A 12 -8.70 19.54 14.46
N GLY A 13 -9.39 20.05 13.42
CA GLY A 13 -8.77 20.83 12.35
C GLY A 13 -8.19 20.01 11.20
N TYR A 14 -8.47 18.70 11.12
CA TYR A 14 -8.07 17.89 9.97
C TYR A 14 -9.05 18.06 8.81
N HIS A 15 -8.50 18.19 7.60
CA HIS A 15 -9.25 18.32 6.36
C HIS A 15 -8.88 17.21 5.38
N CYS A 16 -9.86 16.75 4.59
CA CYS A 16 -9.62 15.77 3.54
C CYS A 16 -8.89 16.45 2.37
N ILE A 17 -7.68 16.01 2.08
CA ILE A 17 -6.84 16.54 0.99
C ILE A 17 -6.92 15.70 -0.29
N LEU A 18 -7.37 14.45 -0.18
CA LEU A 18 -7.51 13.52 -1.29
C LEU A 18 -8.53 12.45 -0.89
N ASN A 19 -9.44 12.13 -1.81
CA ASN A 19 -10.34 11.00 -1.70
C ASN A 19 -10.29 10.20 -3.01
N TYR A 20 -10.10 8.90 -2.93
CA TYR A 20 -10.02 8.03 -4.10
C TYR A 20 -10.51 6.62 -3.75
N THR A 21 -10.93 5.88 -4.77
CA THR A 21 -11.37 4.49 -4.68
C THR A 21 -10.34 3.57 -5.31
N LYS A 22 -10.23 2.36 -4.77
CA LYS A 22 -9.47 1.26 -5.38
C LYS A 22 -10.22 -0.05 -5.18
N SER A 23 -10.05 -0.98 -6.10
CA SER A 23 -10.40 -2.38 -5.88
C SER A 23 -9.18 -3.10 -5.32
N ARG A 24 -9.32 -3.82 -4.21
CA ARG A 24 -8.23 -4.52 -3.53
C ARG A 24 -8.57 -5.99 -3.34
N GLN A 25 -7.66 -6.86 -3.75
CA GLN A 25 -7.65 -8.27 -3.42
C GLN A 25 -6.51 -8.53 -2.43
N ILE A 26 -6.73 -9.39 -1.44
CA ILE A 26 -5.74 -9.71 -0.40
C ILE A 26 -5.59 -11.22 -0.33
N TYR A 27 -4.35 -11.67 -0.41
CA TYR A 27 -3.95 -13.07 -0.32
C TYR A 27 -2.94 -13.22 0.81
N PHE A 28 -3.01 -14.36 1.49
CA PHE A 28 -2.09 -14.71 2.57
C PHE A 28 -1.25 -15.90 2.13
N LEU A 29 0.06 -15.75 2.16
CA LEU A 29 1.02 -16.82 1.93
C LEU A 29 1.85 -16.98 3.20
N GLU A 30 1.41 -17.90 4.05
CA GLU A 30 1.95 -18.07 5.41
C GLU A 30 1.90 -16.75 6.20
N GLN A 31 3.06 -16.18 6.52
CA GLN A 31 3.23 -14.91 7.24
C GLN A 31 3.20 -13.67 6.33
N PHE A 32 3.24 -13.86 5.01
CA PHE A 32 3.26 -12.78 4.04
C PHE A 32 1.87 -12.45 3.53
N HIS A 33 1.68 -11.17 3.23
CA HIS A 33 0.48 -10.59 2.69
C HIS A 33 0.78 -10.08 1.29
N ILE A 34 0.01 -10.55 0.31
CA ILE A 34 0.07 -10.05 -1.06
C ILE A 34 -1.23 -9.32 -1.32
N THR A 35 -1.16 -8.04 -1.65
CA THR A 35 -2.34 -7.29 -2.09
C THR A 35 -2.22 -6.93 -3.56
N ILE A 36 -3.32 -7.07 -4.28
CA ILE A 36 -3.42 -6.65 -5.68
C ILE A 36 -4.44 -5.51 -5.74
N ASP A 37 -3.95 -4.34 -6.09
CA ASP A 37 -4.73 -3.12 -6.18
C ASP A 37 -4.96 -2.73 -7.63
N LYS A 38 -6.21 -2.39 -7.95
CA LYS A 38 -6.57 -1.71 -9.19
C LYS A 38 -7.08 -0.31 -8.87
N LEU A 39 -6.41 0.69 -9.45
CA LEU A 39 -6.86 2.08 -9.45
C LEU A 39 -7.17 2.47 -10.89
N ASP A 40 -8.40 2.90 -11.16
CA ASP A 40 -8.90 3.10 -12.53
C ASP A 40 -8.01 4.02 -13.39
N ASN A 41 -7.33 4.99 -12.77
CA ASN A 41 -6.48 5.97 -13.46
C ASN A 41 -4.96 5.70 -13.33
N LEU A 42 -4.54 4.68 -12.58
CA LEU A 42 -3.11 4.35 -12.39
C LEU A 42 -2.74 2.93 -12.85
N GLY A 43 -3.71 2.03 -13.00
CA GLY A 43 -3.47 0.65 -13.37
C GLY A 43 -3.46 -0.30 -12.17
N TYR A 44 -2.65 -1.35 -12.27
CA TYR A 44 -2.56 -2.43 -11.29
C TYR A 44 -1.24 -2.35 -10.51
N PHE A 45 -1.32 -2.65 -9.21
CA PHE A 45 -0.17 -2.68 -8.30
C PHE A 45 -0.22 -3.93 -7.44
N ALA A 46 0.95 -4.42 -7.04
CA ALA A 46 1.08 -5.50 -6.07
C ALA A 46 1.88 -5.01 -4.86
N GLU A 47 1.37 -5.22 -3.64
CA GLU A 47 2.11 -4.97 -2.40
C GLU A 47 2.44 -6.31 -1.74
N PHE A 48 3.72 -6.56 -1.48
CA PHE A 48 4.21 -7.68 -0.67
C PHE A 48 4.58 -7.14 0.71
N ALA A 49 3.95 -7.65 1.76
CA ALA A 49 4.11 -7.11 3.11
C ALA A 49 4.14 -8.19 4.20
N ILE A 50 4.81 -7.86 5.29
CA ILE A 50 4.75 -8.57 6.57
C ILE A 50 4.71 -7.53 7.69
N MET A 51 4.00 -7.84 8.77
CA MET A 51 3.99 -7.01 9.97
C MET A 51 4.79 -7.73 11.07
N THR A 52 5.62 -6.98 11.78
CA THR A 52 6.39 -7.49 12.91
C THR A 52 6.59 -6.38 13.93
N ASP A 53 6.61 -6.76 15.20
CA ASP A 53 7.03 -5.88 16.30
C ASP A 53 8.54 -5.96 16.57
N ASP A 54 9.24 -6.88 15.90
CA ASP A 54 10.67 -7.12 16.06
C ASP A 54 11.48 -6.41 14.96
N GLU A 55 11.99 -5.22 15.29
CA GLU A 55 12.77 -4.40 14.37
C GLU A 55 14.05 -5.11 13.87
N SER A 56 14.59 -6.06 14.62
CA SER A 56 15.81 -6.78 14.21
C SER A 56 15.63 -7.61 12.94
N LYS A 57 14.38 -7.99 12.64
CA LYS A 57 14.04 -8.82 11.48
C LYS A 57 13.75 -8.03 10.22
N LEU A 58 13.73 -6.69 10.27
CA LEU A 58 13.31 -5.86 9.13
C LEU A 58 14.19 -6.06 7.91
N ALA A 59 15.51 -6.20 8.08
CA ALA A 59 16.43 -6.44 6.97
C ALA A 59 16.17 -7.80 6.29
N ASP A 60 16.02 -8.85 7.10
CA ASP A 60 15.75 -10.21 6.61
C ASP A 60 14.39 -10.30 5.92
N TYR A 61 13.36 -9.70 6.52
CA TYR A 61 12.02 -9.66 5.92
C TYR A 61 11.99 -8.87 4.63
N LYS A 62 12.73 -7.76 4.53
CA LYS A 62 12.84 -7.01 3.27
C LYS A 62 13.43 -7.88 2.16
N LEU A 63 14.47 -8.65 2.45
CA LEU A 63 15.06 -9.59 1.49
C LEU A 63 14.08 -10.71 1.12
N GLN A 64 13.36 -11.28 2.08
CA GLN A 64 12.35 -12.31 1.83
C GLN A 64 11.21 -11.80 0.95
N LEU A 65 10.70 -10.58 1.21
CA LEU A 65 9.66 -9.95 0.39
C LEU A 65 10.14 -9.66 -1.02
N HIS A 66 11.38 -9.21 -1.18
CA HIS A 66 12.00 -8.98 -2.48
C HIS A 66 12.10 -10.28 -3.28
N ASN A 67 12.66 -11.34 -2.68
CA ASN A 67 12.72 -12.66 -3.29
C ASN A 67 11.33 -13.21 -3.65
N LEU A 68 10.32 -12.97 -2.81
CA LEU A 68 8.94 -13.36 -3.08
C LEU A 68 8.37 -12.60 -4.29
N ALA A 69 8.62 -11.30 -4.41
CA ALA A 69 8.20 -10.54 -5.59
C ALA A 69 8.85 -11.11 -6.88
N TYR A 70 10.12 -11.47 -6.84
CA TYR A 70 10.82 -12.11 -7.97
C TYR A 70 10.20 -13.45 -8.36
N GLN A 71 9.76 -14.26 -7.39
CA GLN A 71 9.06 -15.52 -7.68
C GLN A 71 7.73 -15.32 -8.41
N PHE A 72 7.08 -14.16 -8.22
CA PHE A 72 5.86 -13.76 -8.91
C PHE A 72 6.13 -13.09 -10.26
N GLY A 73 7.40 -13.00 -10.68
CA GLY A 73 7.80 -12.46 -11.99
C GLY A 73 8.11 -10.96 -11.99
N PHE A 74 8.07 -10.30 -10.83
CA PHE A 74 8.47 -8.89 -10.72
C PHE A 74 10.00 -8.76 -10.71
N ASN A 75 10.48 -7.57 -11.08
CA ASN A 75 11.89 -7.21 -10.95
C ASN A 75 12.06 -5.77 -10.42
N ASP A 76 13.31 -5.39 -10.15
CA ASP A 76 13.63 -4.08 -9.54
C ASP A 76 13.14 -2.88 -10.37
N SER A 77 13.06 -3.00 -11.69
CA SER A 77 12.59 -1.91 -12.56
C SER A 77 11.08 -1.65 -12.45
N GLU A 78 10.32 -2.59 -11.89
CA GLU A 78 8.88 -2.50 -11.67
C GLU A 78 8.53 -2.04 -10.25
N GLN A 79 9.54 -1.81 -9.40
CA GLN A 79 9.32 -1.36 -8.04
C GLN A 79 8.87 0.12 -8.03
N GLU A 80 7.62 0.34 -7.63
CA GLU A 80 7.11 1.69 -7.39
C GLU A 80 7.55 2.19 -6.00
N HIS A 81 8.22 3.35 -5.97
CA HIS A 81 8.74 3.96 -4.75
C HIS A 81 7.81 5.02 -4.17
N HIS A 82 6.81 5.48 -4.92
CA HIS A 82 5.83 6.45 -4.48
C HIS A 82 4.57 5.74 -3.98
N ASN A 83 4.06 6.18 -2.82
CA ASN A 83 2.73 5.74 -2.39
C ASN A 83 1.63 6.31 -3.30
N TYR A 84 0.45 5.68 -3.31
CA TYR A 84 -0.66 6.11 -4.17
C TYR A 84 -1.07 7.57 -3.99
N LYS A 85 -1.01 8.12 -2.76
CA LYS A 85 -1.34 9.53 -2.53
C LYS A 85 -0.39 10.45 -3.30
N THR A 86 0.92 10.17 -3.28
CA THR A 86 1.91 10.94 -4.02
C THR A 86 1.66 10.89 -5.52
N ILE A 87 1.41 9.69 -6.07
CA ILE A 87 1.15 9.50 -7.51
C ILE A 87 -0.17 10.18 -7.95
N LEU A 88 -1.21 10.08 -7.14
CA LEU A 88 -2.51 10.69 -7.45
C LEU A 88 -2.44 12.22 -7.39
N LEU A 89 -1.77 12.78 -6.38
CA LEU A 89 -1.61 14.23 -6.25
C LEU A 89 -0.75 14.81 -7.38
N SER A 90 0.29 14.10 -7.82
CA SER A 90 1.14 14.57 -8.94
C SER A 90 0.41 14.59 -10.29
N LYS A 91 -0.66 13.80 -10.45
CA LYS A 91 -1.52 13.82 -11.65
C LYS A 91 -2.63 14.88 -11.62
N LEU A 92 -2.86 15.52 -10.48
CA LEU A 92 -3.86 16.59 -10.33
C LEU A 92 -3.27 18.00 -10.48
N ALA A 93 -1.94 18.11 -10.53
CA ALA A 93 -1.19 19.34 -10.76
C ALA A 93 -0.96 19.58 -12.26
#